data_AF-A0A6L5JYV7-F1
#
_entry.id   AF-A0A6L5JYV7-F1
#
_cell.length_a   1.000
_cell.length_b   1.000
_cell.length_c   1.000
_cell.angle_alpha   90.00
_cell.angle_beta   90.00
_cell.angle_gamma   90.00
#
_symmetry.space_group_name_H-M   'P 1'
#
loop_
_entity.id
_entity.type
_entity.pdbx_description
1 polymer ?
#
loop_
_entity_poly.entity_id
_entity_poly.type
_entity_poly.pdbx_seq_one_letter_code
_entity_poly.pdbx_strand_id
1 'polypeptide(L)'
;MVLALLGSSAALGLWLGIQYLRRVRSKPLLIGLHLILGGASMEGTVMLRGTLADGGGSLAGVVSAVTLGNAVAVLLFTAMLSGLLTPLIAQHAPRKITSVALATHAAVGALGFLLFIAWAL
;
A
#
# COMPACT_ATOMS: atom_id res chain seq x y z
N MET A 1 -2.19 -9.38 12.55
CA MET A 1 -1.99 -10.06 11.25
C MET A 1 -1.82 -9.06 10.10
N VAL A 2 -2.78 -8.16 9.86
CA VAL A 2 -2.74 -7.18 8.74
C VAL A 2 -1.49 -6.30 8.78
N LEU A 3 -1.11 -5.79 9.96
CA LEU A 3 0.12 -4.99 10.15
C LEU A 3 1.38 -5.75 9.69
N ALA A 4 1.48 -7.05 9.97
CA ALA A 4 2.64 -7.86 9.58
C ALA A 4 2.69 -8.07 8.06
N LEU A 5 1.54 -8.30 7.41
CA LEU A 5 1.44 -8.41 5.95
C LEU A 5 1.79 -7.10 5.26
N LEU A 6 1.19 -6.00 5.72
CA LEU A 6 1.41 -4.67 5.16
C LEU A 6 2.85 -4.20 5.40
N GLY A 7 3.40 -4.43 6.60
CA GLY A 7 4.79 -4.14 6.94
C GLY A 7 5.79 -4.95 6.11
N SER A 8 5.52 -6.24 5.89
CA SER A 8 6.33 -7.10 5.00
C SER A 8 6.28 -6.62 3.55
N SER A 9 5.09 -6.23 3.08
CA SER A 9 4.91 -5.64 1.75
C SER A 9 5.69 -4.34 1.60
N ALA A 10 5.60 -3.43 2.58
CA ALA A 10 6.32 -2.16 2.60
C ALA A 10 7.84 -2.34 2.63
N ALA A 11 8.34 -3.27 3.45
CA ALA A 11 9.77 -3.60 3.51
C ALA A 11 10.28 -4.15 2.17
N LEU A 12 9.52 -5.06 1.54
CA LEU A 12 9.84 -5.61 0.22
C LEU A 12 9.80 -4.53 -0.86
N GLY A 13 8.80 -3.65 -0.83
CA GLY A 13 8.68 -2.51 -1.75
C GLY A 13 9.84 -1.53 -1.63
N LEU A 14 10.26 -1.20 -0.40
CA LEU A 14 11.44 -0.36 -0.16
C LEU A 14 12.72 -1.02 -0.70
N TRP A 15 12.89 -2.32 -0.45
CA TRP A 15 14.03 -3.07 -0.97
C TRP A 15 14.05 -3.10 -2.51
N LEU A 16 12.90 -3.32 -3.15
CA LEU A 16 12.76 -3.27 -4.61
C LEU A 16 13.08 -1.86 -5.15
N GLY A 17 12.63 -0.80 -4.46
CA GLY A 17 12.97 0.58 -4.79
C GLY A 17 14.46 0.88 -4.70
N ILE A 18 15.14 0.37 -3.66
CA ILE A 18 16.60 0.50 -3.51
C ILE A 18 17.31 -0.22 -4.67
N GLN A 19 16.87 -1.42 -5.04
CA GLN A 19 17.45 -2.16 -6.17
C GLN A 19 17.27 -1.40 -7.50
N TYR A 20 16.11 -0.78 -7.71
CA TYR A 20 15.86 0.11 -8.85
C TYR A 20 16.84 1.29 -8.89
N LEU A 21 17.06 1.96 -7.76
CA LEU A 21 18.03 3.07 -7.65
C LEU A 21 19.46 2.60 -7.93
N ARG A 22 19.82 1.41 -7.44
CA ARG A 22 21.12 0.75 -7.71
C ARG A 22 21.24 0.20 -9.13
N ARG A 23 20.20 0.32 -9.96
CA ARG A 23 20.13 -0.22 -11.33
C ARG A 23 20.33 -1.75 -11.39
N VAL A 24 19.98 -2.44 -10.31
CA VAL A 24 20.02 -3.90 -10.22
C VAL A 24 18.65 -4.45 -10.61
N ARG A 25 18.63 -5.45 -11.51
CA ARG A 25 17.38 -6.06 -11.95
C ARG A 25 16.80 -6.95 -10.85
N SER A 26 15.61 -6.61 -10.38
CA SER A 26 14.86 -7.45 -9.44
C SER A 26 14.24 -8.65 -10.14
N LYS A 27 14.13 -9.78 -9.43
CA LYS A 27 13.47 -10.99 -9.94
C LYS A 27 11.95 -10.75 -10.03
N PRO A 28 11.28 -11.14 -11.13
CA PRO A 28 9.83 -10.97 -11.30
C PRO A 28 9.02 -11.58 -10.15
N LEU A 29 9.49 -12.70 -9.59
CA LEU A 29 8.88 -13.36 -8.44
C LEU A 29 8.74 -12.44 -7.22
N LEU A 30 9.74 -11.59 -6.94
CA LEU A 30 9.71 -10.68 -5.79
C LEU A 30 8.72 -9.54 -5.99
N ILE A 31 8.53 -9.11 -7.25
CA ILE A 31 7.50 -8.13 -7.62
C ILE A 31 6.11 -8.77 -7.43
N GLY A 32 5.93 -10.01 -7.89
CA GLY A 32 4.69 -10.77 -7.67
C GLY A 32 4.37 -10.97 -6.19
N LEU A 33 5.37 -11.31 -5.38
CA LEU A 33 5.21 -11.44 -3.93
C LEU A 33 4.78 -10.12 -3.28
N HIS A 34 5.39 -8.99 -3.67
CA HIS A 34 4.99 -7.67 -3.18
C HIS A 34 3.53 -7.35 -3.50
N LEU A 35 3.07 -7.67 -4.71
CA LEU A 35 1.68 -7.49 -5.11
C LEU A 35 0.70 -8.37 -4.31
N ILE A 36 1.04 -9.64 -4.10
CA ILE A 36 0.20 -10.57 -3.33
C ILE A 36 0.12 -10.12 -1.86
N LEU A 37 1.25 -9.75 -1.25
CA LEU A 37 1.28 -9.24 0.12
C LEU A 37 0.48 -7.94 0.25
N GLY A 38 0.61 -7.04 -0.72
CA GLY A 38 -0.20 -5.81 -0.82
C GLY A 38 -1.70 -6.11 -0.91
N GLY A 39 -2.11 -6.99 -1.81
CA GLY A 39 -3.51 -7.39 -1.97
C GLY A 39 -4.10 -8.04 -0.72
N ALA A 40 -3.38 -9.01 -0.13
CA ALA A 40 -3.81 -9.67 1.11
C ALA A 40 -3.92 -8.68 2.28
N SER A 41 -3.00 -7.72 2.37
CA SER A 41 -3.07 -6.68 3.39
C SER A 41 -4.26 -5.72 3.19
N MET A 42 -4.64 -5.45 1.94
CA MET A 42 -5.80 -4.62 1.63
C MET A 42 -7.11 -5.30 2.01
N GLU A 43 -7.27 -6.58 1.64
CA GLU A 43 -8.43 -7.39 2.06
C GLU A 43 -8.56 -7.39 3.59
N GLY A 44 -7.45 -7.66 4.29
CA GLY A 44 -7.40 -7.61 5.75
C GLY A 44 -7.76 -6.23 6.32
N THR A 45 -7.37 -5.14 5.66
CA THR A 45 -7.72 -3.77 6.07
C THR A 45 -9.21 -3.50 5.93
N VAL A 46 -9.85 -3.97 4.84
CA VAL A 46 -11.30 -3.84 4.64
C VAL A 46 -12.07 -4.64 5.69
N MET A 47 -11.62 -5.86 5.99
CA MET A 47 -12.22 -6.68 7.06
C MET A 47 -12.09 -6.00 8.42
N LEU A 48 -10.89 -5.50 8.77
CA LEU A 48 -10.66 -4.79 10.04
C LEU A 48 -11.57 -3.57 10.17
N ARG A 49 -11.72 -2.79 9.10
CA ARG A 49 -12.60 -1.62 9.06
C ARG A 49 -14.07 -2.01 9.32
N GLY A 50 -14.53 -3.11 8.73
CA GLY A 50 -15.87 -3.64 8.97
C GLY A 50 -16.08 -3.98 10.45
N THR A 51 -15.15 -4.72 11.06
CA THR A 51 -15.26 -5.12 12.47
C THR A 51 -15.27 -3.94 13.45
N LEU A 52 -14.56 -2.86 13.14
CA LEU A 52 -14.50 -1.64 13.97
C LEU A 52 -15.79 -0.83 13.90
N ALA A 53 -16.54 -0.90 12.78
CA ALA A 53 -17.82 -0.22 12.63
C ALA A 53 -18.93 -0.88 13.48
N ASP A 54 -18.84 -2.20 13.69
CA ASP A 54 -19.82 -2.98 14.45
C ASP A 54 -19.57 -2.94 15.97
N GLY A 55 -18.37 -2.52 16.39
CA GLY A 55 -17.91 -2.54 17.78
C GLY A 55 -18.38 -1.36 18.63
N GLY A 56 -19.69 -1.22 18.87
CA GLY A 56 -20.34 -0.60 20.05
C GLY A 56 -19.79 0.68 20.72
N GLY A 57 -18.93 1.47 20.08
CA GLY A 57 -18.32 2.68 20.64
C GLY A 57 -19.23 3.90 20.59
N SER A 58 -18.80 5.02 21.17
CA SER A 58 -19.54 6.29 21.05
C SER A 58 -19.69 6.67 19.57
N LEU A 59 -20.85 7.20 19.18
CA LEU A 59 -21.16 7.52 17.78
C LEU A 59 -20.07 8.40 17.13
N ALA A 60 -19.53 9.37 17.88
CA ALA A 60 -18.46 10.26 17.42
C ALA A 60 -17.12 9.53 17.23
N GLY A 61 -16.77 8.59 18.13
CA GLY A 61 -15.57 7.76 18.01
C GLY A 61 -15.66 6.80 16.83
N VAL A 62 -16.82 6.19 16.60
CA VAL A 62 -17.07 5.30 15.45
C VAL A 62 -17.00 6.08 14.13
N VAL A 63 -17.61 7.27 14.04
CA VAL A 63 -17.55 8.11 12.83
C VAL A 63 -16.11 8.55 12.53
N SER A 64 -15.33 8.91 13.54
CA SER A 64 -13.91 9.26 13.37
C SER A 64 -13.06 8.06 12.94
N ALA A 65 -13.27 6.89 13.53
CA ALA A 65 -12.57 5.66 13.16
C ALA A 65 -12.92 5.19 11.74
N VAL A 66 -14.19 5.31 11.32
CA VAL A 66 -14.64 4.93 9.97
C VAL A 66 -14.11 5.88 8.90
N THR A 67 -14.12 7.19 9.17
CA THR A 67 -13.57 8.19 8.24
C THR A 67 -12.07 8.02 8.04
N LEU A 68 -11.31 7.79 9.11
CA LEU A 68 -9.87 7.52 9.02
C LEU A 68 -9.60 6.18 8.32
N GLY A 69 -10.37 5.13 8.63
CA GLY A 69 -10.27 3.83 7.96
C GLY A 69 -10.59 3.90 6.47
N ASN A 70 -11.51 4.77 6.05
CA ASN A 70 -11.78 5.03 4.63
C ASN A 70 -10.60 5.72 3.94
N ALA A 71 -9.97 6.70 4.59
CA ALA A 71 -8.77 7.35 4.05
C ALA A 71 -7.62 6.36 3.87
N VAL A 72 -7.41 5.48 4.86
CA VAL A 72 -6.44 4.38 4.77
C VAL A 72 -6.74 3.46 3.58
N ALA A 73 -7.98 3.01 3.44
CA ALA A 73 -8.38 2.13 2.35
C ALA A 73 -8.14 2.78 0.98
N VAL A 74 -8.47 4.06 0.82
CA VAL A 74 -8.26 4.81 -0.43
C VAL A 74 -6.78 4.96 -0.75
N LEU A 75 -5.94 5.29 0.23
CA LEU A 75 -4.49 5.42 0.03
C LEU A 75 -3.85 4.08 -0.34
N LEU A 76 -4.23 2.99 0.34
CA LEU A 76 -3.71 1.67 0.01
C LEU A 76 -4.22 1.19 -1.36
N PHE A 77 -5.47 1.49 -1.70
CA PHE A 77 -6.04 1.17 -3.02
C PHE A 77 -5.35 1.90 -4.16
N THR A 78 -5.13 3.21 -3.99
CA THR A 78 -4.40 4.02 -4.97
C THR A 78 -2.93 3.61 -5.07
N ALA A 79 -2.28 3.20 -3.97
CA ALA A 79 -0.95 2.58 -4.01
C ALA A 79 -0.96 1.29 -4.83
N MET A 80 -1.94 0.41 -4.64
CA MET A 80 -2.03 -0.85 -5.38
C MET A 80 -2.26 -0.62 -6.89
N LEU A 81 -3.19 0.27 -7.26
CA LEU A 81 -3.43 0.60 -8.66
C LEU A 81 -2.21 1.25 -9.32
N SER A 82 -1.57 2.22 -8.67
CA SER A 82 -0.35 2.84 -9.21
C SER A 82 0.79 1.82 -9.37
N GLY A 83 0.93 0.88 -8.43
CA GLY A 83 1.92 -0.21 -8.52
C GLY A 83 1.66 -1.18 -9.67
N LEU A 84 0.39 -1.47 -9.96
CA LEU A 84 -0.03 -2.34 -11.08
C LEU A 84 0.09 -1.63 -12.44
N LEU A 85 -0.22 -0.34 -12.50
CA LEU A 85 -0.16 0.46 -13.72
C LEU A 85 1.28 0.81 -14.13
N THR A 86 2.19 0.93 -13.16
CA THR A 86 3.61 1.26 -13.43
C THR A 86 4.27 0.33 -14.46
N PRO A 87 4.22 -1.02 -14.34
CA PRO A 87 4.81 -1.91 -15.34
C PRO A 87 4.11 -1.85 -16.71
N LEU A 88 2.80 -1.55 -16.77
CA LEU A 88 2.09 -1.36 -18.04
C LEU A 88 2.57 -0.11 -18.78
N ILE A 89 2.83 0.97 -18.05
CA ILE A 89 3.33 2.24 -18.60
C ILE A 89 4.83 2.14 -18.91
N ALA A 90 5.60 1.48 -18.04
CA ALA A 90 7.07 1.45 -18.10
C ALA A 90 7.64 0.69 -19.30
N GLN A 91 6.87 -0.21 -19.95
CA GLN A 91 7.33 -0.93 -21.14
C GLN A 91 7.60 -0.01 -22.34
N HIS A 92 6.92 1.14 -22.41
CA HIS A 92 6.97 2.04 -23.58
C HIS A 92 7.36 3.48 -23.21
N ALA A 93 7.62 3.76 -21.93
CA ALA A 93 7.84 5.12 -21.44
C ALA A 93 9.33 5.42 -21.17
N PRO A 94 9.77 6.68 -21.38
CA PRO A 94 11.10 7.12 -21.00
C PRO A 94 11.33 6.99 -19.47
N ARG A 95 12.57 6.65 -19.08
CA ARG A 95 12.97 6.36 -17.70
C ARG A 95 12.57 7.43 -16.67
N LYS A 96 12.50 8.71 -17.07
CA LYS A 96 12.01 9.81 -16.22
C LYS A 96 10.57 9.57 -15.76
N ILE A 97 9.68 9.16 -16.65
CA ILE A 97 8.27 8.89 -16.35
C ILE A 97 8.16 7.68 -15.41
N THR A 98 8.93 6.62 -15.66
CA THR A 98 8.98 5.45 -14.77
C THR A 98 9.47 5.82 -13.37
N SER A 99 10.46 6.71 -13.27
CA SER A 99 10.99 7.16 -11.97
C SER A 99 9.96 7.98 -11.20
N VAL A 100 9.21 8.85 -11.88
CA VAL A 100 8.11 9.62 -11.28
C VAL A 100 7.00 8.68 -10.81
N ALA A 101 6.58 7.72 -11.64
CA ALA A 101 5.56 6.75 -11.27
C ALA A 101 5.97 5.89 -10.06
N LEU A 102 7.24 5.48 -9.99
CA LEU A 102 7.78 4.76 -8.83
C LEU A 102 7.78 5.64 -7.58
N ALA A 103 8.20 6.91 -7.70
CA ALA A 103 8.21 7.84 -6.58
C ALA A 103 6.80 8.14 -6.06
N THR A 104 5.82 8.33 -6.95
CA THR A 104 4.42 8.53 -6.55
C THR A 104 3.84 7.28 -5.90
N HIS A 105 4.06 6.10 -6.46
CA HIS A 105 3.65 4.83 -5.85
C HIS A 105 4.23 4.67 -4.44
N ALA A 106 5.54 4.88 -4.29
CA ALA A 106 6.21 4.76 -3.00
C ALA A 106 5.71 5.80 -1.98
N ALA A 107 5.47 7.04 -2.40
CA ALA A 107 4.95 8.09 -1.53
C ALA A 107 3.51 7.78 -1.06
N VAL A 108 2.62 7.39 -1.98
CA VAL A 108 1.23 7.04 -1.65
C VAL A 108 1.19 5.79 -0.76
N GLY A 109 2.00 4.77 -1.07
CA GLY A 109 2.12 3.57 -0.25
C GLY A 109 2.64 3.85 1.16
N ALA A 110 3.66 4.70 1.30
CA ALA A 110 4.20 5.09 2.60
C ALA A 110 3.18 5.90 3.43
N LEU A 111 2.47 6.85 2.81
CA LEU A 111 1.40 7.60 3.48
C LEU A 111 0.26 6.68 3.93
N GLY A 112 -0.17 5.75 3.06
CA GLY A 112 -1.18 4.76 3.40
C GLY A 112 -0.74 3.86 4.57
N PHE A 113 0.51 3.44 4.59
CA PHE A 113 1.07 2.63 5.68
C PHE A 113 1.16 3.39 7.01
N LEU A 114 1.68 4.62 7.00
CA LEU A 114 1.77 5.45 8.21
C LEU A 114 0.38 5.76 8.77
N LEU A 115 -0.57 6.08 7.89
CA LEU A 115 -1.95 6.31 8.29
C LEU A 115 -2.61 5.03 8.82
N PHE A 116 -2.31 3.87 8.23
CA PHE A 116 -2.76 2.58 8.75
C PHE A 116 -2.24 2.34 10.17
N ILE A 117 -0.96 2.61 10.44
CA ILE A 117 -0.39 2.49 11.80
C ILE A 117 -1.15 3.41 12.76
N ALA A 118 -1.36 4.67 12.40
CA ALA A 118 -2.07 5.63 13.25
C ALA A 118 -3.56 5.31 13.45
N TRP A 119 -4.16 4.52 12.57
CA TRP A 119 -5.55 4.09 12.66
C TRP A 119 -5.74 2.76 13.39
N ALA A 120 -4.78 1.84 13.24
CA ALA A 120 -4.85 0.48 13.76
C ALA A 120 -4.19 0.31 15.14
N LEU A 121 -3.41 1.29 15.61
CA LEU A 121 -2.82 1.37 16.95
C LEU A 121 -3.45 2.52 17.73
#